data_AF-A0A8J6PQC4-F1
#
_entry.id   AF-A0A8J6PQC4-F1
#
_cell.length_a   1.000
_cell.length_b   1.000
_cell.length_c   1.000
_cell.angle_alpha   90.00
_cell.angle_beta   90.00
_cell.angle_gamma   90.00
#
_symmetry.space_group_name_H-M   'P 1'
#
loop_
_entity.id
_entity.type
_entity.pdbx_description
1 polymer ?
#
loop_
_entity_poly.entity_id
_entity_poly.type
_entity_poly.pdbx_seq_one_letter_code
_entity_poly.pdbx_strand_id
1 'polypeptide(L)'
;IEISRIPTAGVAMNGVQYMSMMSVKNWGDPGSWDTNFSTIALSGDNGENWVEAPESRRPAAGGDRNFQMSAFLNNGGYLYQYGTPPGRNNSAHLARVLPQHIRNLAEYEYWNGREWKKNDVNAAIPIVPSGVGELSVAYNQFLGQYVMLTTDQFNSVVMMTAPNPEGPWSPPRVLIDTRELPTAYAPSIYPYSSGSDLYFLTTIHSQYNVVLMRTPLR
;
A
#
# COMPACT_ATOMS: atom_id res chain seq x y z
N ILE A 1 19.54 5.57 13.98
CA ILE A 1 20.13 6.30 12.84
C ILE A 1 19.28 5.92 11.63
N GLU A 2 18.79 6.91 10.89
CA GLU A 2 18.08 6.70 9.63
C GLU A 2 19.10 6.58 8.50
N ILE A 3 18.94 5.58 7.64
CA ILE A 3 19.87 5.32 6.53
C ILE A 3 19.24 5.57 5.15
N SER A 4 17.91 5.59 5.06
CA SER A 4 17.16 5.87 3.83
C SER A 4 15.72 6.29 4.15
N ARG A 5 15.10 7.05 3.25
CA ARG A 5 13.66 7.35 3.26
C ARG A 5 13.04 6.93 1.97
N ILE A 6 11.93 6.21 2.04
CA ILE A 6 11.33 5.59 0.86
C ILE A 6 9.84 5.89 0.80
N PRO A 7 9.35 6.48 -0.31
CA PRO A 7 7.92 6.58 -0.60
C PRO A 7 7.30 5.18 -0.70
N THR A 8 6.17 4.99 -0.04
CA THR A 8 5.43 3.72 -0.05
C THR A 8 4.04 3.86 -0.67
N ALA A 9 3.40 5.02 -0.51
CA ALA A 9 2.13 5.34 -1.14
C ALA A 9 2.02 6.84 -1.45
N GLY A 10 1.18 7.19 -2.43
CA GLY A 10 0.85 8.58 -2.75
C GLY A 10 -0.65 8.73 -3.02
N VAL A 11 -1.21 9.89 -2.67
CA VAL A 11 -2.61 10.24 -2.99
C VAL A 11 -2.74 11.76 -3.12
N ALA A 12 -3.52 12.23 -4.10
CA ALA A 12 -3.85 13.65 -4.25
C ALA A 12 -5.32 13.88 -3.86
N MET A 13 -5.57 14.81 -2.94
CA MET A 13 -6.91 15.16 -2.46
C MET A 13 -6.97 16.64 -2.11
N ASN A 14 -8.05 17.32 -2.53
CA ASN A 14 -8.32 18.72 -2.19
C ASN A 14 -7.15 19.68 -2.53
N GLY A 15 -6.47 19.45 -3.67
CA GLY A 15 -5.34 20.27 -4.11
C GLY A 15 -4.03 20.02 -3.37
N VAL A 16 -3.97 19.04 -2.48
CA VAL A 16 -2.76 18.64 -1.75
C VAL A 16 -2.37 17.22 -2.15
N GLN A 17 -1.08 16.99 -2.38
CA GLN A 17 -0.52 15.67 -2.56
C GLN A 17 0.03 15.18 -1.22
N TYR A 18 -0.29 13.95 -0.85
CA TYR A 18 0.21 13.28 0.34
C TYR A 18 1.00 12.05 -0.06
N MET A 19 2.08 11.79 0.67
CA MET A 19 2.97 10.66 0.47
C MET A 19 3.21 9.97 1.80
N SER A 20 2.96 8.66 1.87
CA SER A 20 3.44 7.84 2.98
C SER A 20 4.89 7.48 2.73
N MET A 21 5.76 7.70 3.71
CA MET A 21 7.18 7.40 3.65
C MET A 21 7.59 6.52 4.82
N MET A 22 8.52 5.60 4.59
CA MET A 22 9.19 4.85 5.65
C MET A 22 10.61 5.37 5.89
N SER A 23 10.97 5.50 7.17
CA SER A 23 12.33 5.77 7.64
C SER A 23 13.04 4.43 7.85
N VAL A 24 13.97 4.06 6.97
CA VAL A 24 14.70 2.80 7.07
C VAL A 24 15.85 2.94 8.07
N LYS A 25 15.96 1.96 8.96
CA LYS A 25 17.02 1.84 9.98
C LYS A 25 18.13 0.88 9.53
N ASN A 26 17.75 -0.24 8.93
CA ASN A 26 18.67 -1.29 8.47
C ASN A 26 18.04 -2.06 7.31
N TRP A 27 18.83 -2.39 6.30
CA TRP A 27 18.35 -3.08 5.10
C TRP A 27 18.27 -4.59 5.21
N GLY A 28 18.96 -5.20 6.19
CA GLY A 28 18.88 -6.64 6.44
C GLY A 28 19.16 -7.52 5.21
N ASP A 29 18.58 -8.71 5.21
CA ASP A 29 18.61 -9.64 4.08
C ASP A 29 17.60 -9.22 3.00
N PRO A 30 17.76 -9.66 1.74
CA PRO A 30 16.83 -9.36 0.66
C PRO A 30 15.37 -9.65 1.04
N GLY A 31 14.53 -8.61 1.02
CA GLY A 31 13.11 -8.70 1.38
C GLY A 31 12.80 -8.48 2.87
N SER A 32 13.80 -8.24 3.72
CA SER A 32 13.62 -8.00 5.15
C SER A 32 14.39 -6.76 5.60
N TRP A 33 13.70 -5.74 6.09
CA TRP A 33 14.34 -4.52 6.60
C TRP A 33 13.66 -4.00 7.86
N ASP A 34 14.40 -3.20 8.63
CA ASP A 34 13.90 -2.53 9.82
C ASP A 34 13.62 -1.06 9.53
N THR A 35 12.52 -0.53 10.08
CA THR A 35 12.20 0.91 10.03
C THR A 35 12.34 1.55 11.41
N ASN A 36 12.61 2.85 11.45
CA ASN A 36 12.46 3.65 12.67
C ASN A 36 10.98 3.98 12.88
N PHE A 37 10.32 4.45 11.83
CA PHE A 37 8.91 4.83 11.77
C PHE A 37 8.44 4.96 10.32
N SER A 38 7.13 5.09 10.12
CA SER A 38 6.54 5.68 8.91
C SER A 38 5.94 7.05 9.21
N THR A 39 5.76 7.89 8.19
CA THR A 39 5.22 9.25 8.32
C THR A 39 4.58 9.71 7.01
N ILE A 40 3.69 10.70 7.09
CA ILE A 40 3.14 11.40 5.94
C ILE A 40 4.01 12.62 5.63
N ALA A 41 4.31 12.84 4.35
CA ALA A 41 4.72 14.13 3.80
C ALA A 41 3.63 14.69 2.90
N LEU A 42 3.59 16.01 2.75
CA LEU A 42 2.62 16.71 1.92
C LEU A 42 3.29 17.75 1.02
N SER A 43 2.68 17.96 -0.14
CA SER A 43 3.00 19.02 -1.08
C SER A 43 1.73 19.78 -1.46
N GLY A 44 1.80 21.10 -1.35
CA GLY A 44 0.73 22.02 -1.79
C GLY A 44 0.99 22.66 -3.16
N ASP A 45 2.09 22.29 -3.81
CA ASP A 45 2.59 22.91 -5.04
C ASP A 45 2.89 21.85 -6.12
N ASN A 46 2.00 20.85 -6.20
CA ASN A 46 2.04 19.81 -7.22
C ASN A 46 3.32 18.95 -7.21
N GLY A 47 3.92 18.74 -6.04
CA GLY A 47 5.05 17.84 -5.84
C GLY A 47 6.42 18.51 -5.97
N GLU A 48 6.48 19.83 -6.18
CA GLU A 48 7.73 20.58 -6.27
C GLU A 48 8.44 20.68 -4.91
N ASN A 49 7.69 20.92 -3.83
CA ASN A 49 8.22 20.94 -2.46
C ASN A 49 7.41 20.05 -1.52
N TRP A 50 8.12 19.40 -0.58
CA TRP A 50 7.54 18.46 0.37
C TRP A 50 7.86 18.84 1.81
N VAL A 51 6.85 18.77 2.68
CA VAL A 51 6.99 18.99 4.11
C VAL A 51 6.49 17.74 4.84
N GLU A 52 7.30 17.21 5.76
CA GLU A 52 6.84 16.13 6.65
C GLU A 52 5.77 16.61 7.62
N ALA A 53 4.89 15.70 8.02
CA ALA A 53 3.95 15.86 9.12
C ALA A 53 4.39 14.96 10.28
N PRO A 54 5.33 15.38 11.16
CA PRO A 54 5.85 14.56 12.25
C PRO A 54 4.77 14.02 13.19
N GLU A 55 3.64 14.72 13.32
CA GLU A 55 2.46 14.29 14.09
C GLU A 55 1.80 13.02 13.55
N SER A 56 2.08 12.64 12.30
CA SER A 56 1.61 11.41 11.67
C SER A 56 2.56 10.22 11.85
N ARG A 57 3.66 10.39 12.61
CA ARG A 57 4.68 9.35 12.76
C ARG A 57 4.15 8.13 13.49
N ARG A 58 4.33 6.96 12.88
CA ARG A 58 4.00 5.65 13.44
C ARG A 58 5.28 4.89 13.78
N PRO A 59 5.59 4.65 15.06
CA PRO A 59 6.78 3.88 15.43
C PRO A 59 6.70 2.46 14.88
N ALA A 60 7.85 1.83 14.59
CA ALA A 60 7.90 0.44 14.15
C ALA A 60 7.67 -0.57 15.30
N ALA A 61 6.63 -0.36 16.12
CA ALA A 61 6.30 -1.15 17.30
C ALA A 61 4.78 -1.28 17.49
N GLY A 62 4.33 -2.28 18.26
CA GLY A 62 2.91 -2.54 18.48
C GLY A 62 2.13 -2.70 17.18
N GLY A 63 0.86 -2.29 17.17
CA GLY A 63 0.04 -2.26 15.95
C GLY A 63 0.56 -1.30 14.88
N ASP A 64 1.27 -0.22 15.25
CA ASP A 64 1.85 0.73 14.29
C ASP A 64 2.93 0.08 13.40
N ARG A 65 3.57 -0.98 13.88
CA ARG A 65 4.46 -1.81 13.06
C ARG A 65 3.75 -2.34 11.82
N ASN A 66 2.43 -2.51 11.82
CA ASN A 66 1.67 -3.00 10.66
C ASN A 66 1.35 -1.94 9.62
N PHE A 67 1.84 -0.70 9.78
CA PHE A 67 1.57 0.44 8.88
C PHE A 67 2.87 1.15 8.48
N GLN A 68 3.96 0.40 8.30
CA GLN A 68 5.27 0.94 7.94
C GLN A 68 5.41 1.15 6.43
N MET A 69 4.81 0.28 5.63
CA MET A 69 4.56 0.52 4.21
C MET A 69 3.07 0.65 3.98
N SER A 70 2.66 1.24 2.85
CA SER A 70 1.25 1.50 2.61
C SER A 70 0.83 1.41 1.14
N ALA A 71 -0.47 1.28 0.94
CA ALA A 71 -1.18 1.74 -0.25
C ALA A 71 -2.40 2.56 0.16
N PHE A 72 -2.72 3.56 -0.64
CA PHE A 72 -3.89 4.41 -0.42
C PHE A 72 -5.00 4.11 -1.43
N LEU A 73 -6.24 4.15 -0.93
CA LEU A 73 -7.46 4.06 -1.73
C LEU A 73 -8.44 5.13 -1.25
N ASN A 74 -8.80 6.06 -2.12
CA ASN A 74 -9.85 7.03 -1.84
C ASN A 74 -11.19 6.48 -2.33
N ASN A 75 -12.11 6.17 -1.41
CA ASN A 75 -13.40 5.57 -1.74
C ASN A 75 -14.46 5.90 -0.68
N GLY A 76 -15.70 6.18 -1.10
CA GLY A 76 -16.84 6.25 -0.18
C GLY A 76 -16.72 7.34 0.89
N GLY A 77 -15.99 8.43 0.62
CA GLY A 77 -15.76 9.53 1.55
C GLY A 77 -14.63 9.27 2.57
N TYR A 78 -14.00 8.10 2.53
CA TYR A 78 -12.85 7.76 3.35
C TYR A 78 -11.58 7.60 2.51
N LEU A 79 -10.45 7.92 3.13
CA LEU A 79 -9.15 7.43 2.68
C LEU A 79 -8.84 6.13 3.43
N TYR A 80 -8.71 5.04 2.70
CA TYR A 80 -8.23 3.77 3.22
C TYR A 80 -6.71 3.70 3.11
N GLN A 81 -6.06 3.24 4.17
CA GLN A 81 -4.63 2.92 4.23
C GLN A 81 -4.48 1.42 4.46
N TYR A 82 -4.09 0.72 3.40
CA TYR A 82 -3.62 -0.67 3.51
C TYR A 82 -2.20 -0.61 4.04
N GLY A 83 -1.93 -1.24 5.17
CA GLY A 83 -0.63 -1.22 5.84
C GLY A 83 0.04 -2.58 5.86
N THR A 84 1.37 -2.59 5.77
CA THR A 84 2.17 -3.77 6.09
C THR A 84 3.31 -3.41 7.06
N PRO A 85 3.83 -4.41 7.78
CA PRO A 85 5.19 -4.39 8.31
C PRO A 85 6.25 -4.00 7.29
N PRO A 86 7.44 -3.56 7.75
CA PRO A 86 8.57 -3.39 6.86
C PRO A 86 9.00 -4.77 6.36
N GLY A 87 9.48 -4.83 5.13
CA GLY A 87 9.79 -6.09 4.46
C GLY A 87 8.68 -6.58 3.53
N ARG A 88 8.91 -7.76 2.96
CA ARG A 88 7.97 -8.48 2.10
C ARG A 88 7.48 -9.76 2.79
N ASN A 89 6.52 -10.43 2.14
CA ASN A 89 5.87 -11.63 2.64
C ASN A 89 5.17 -11.42 4.00
N ASN A 90 4.55 -10.25 4.15
CA ASN A 90 3.85 -9.86 5.36
C ASN A 90 2.33 -10.04 5.20
N SER A 91 1.61 -9.90 6.31
CA SER A 91 0.17 -9.68 6.31
C SER A 91 -0.16 -8.22 5.95
N ALA A 92 -1.31 -7.99 5.30
CA ALA A 92 -1.87 -6.65 5.12
C ALA A 92 -2.96 -6.36 6.16
N HIS A 93 -2.95 -5.15 6.69
CA HIS A 93 -3.92 -4.62 7.65
C HIS A 93 -4.62 -3.40 7.05
N LEU A 94 -5.77 -3.01 7.59
CA LEU A 94 -6.54 -1.90 7.04
C LEU A 94 -6.90 -0.87 8.11
N ALA A 95 -6.66 0.39 7.78
CA ALA A 95 -7.18 1.53 8.47
C ALA A 95 -7.93 2.44 7.49
N ARG A 96 -8.79 3.31 8.00
CA ARG A 96 -9.41 4.40 7.23
C ARG A 96 -9.46 5.68 8.03
N VAL A 97 -9.55 6.80 7.35
CA VAL A 97 -9.67 8.13 7.94
C VAL A 97 -10.46 9.04 7.01
N LEU A 98 -11.12 10.06 7.55
CA LEU A 98 -11.65 11.12 6.69
C LEU A 98 -10.50 11.92 6.06
N PRO A 99 -10.54 12.27 4.77
CA PRO A 99 -9.41 12.90 4.08
C PRO A 99 -8.79 14.11 4.79
N GLN A 100 -9.60 14.97 5.40
CA GLN A 100 -9.13 16.15 6.14
C GLN A 100 -8.34 15.82 7.41
N HIS A 101 -8.38 14.58 7.89
CA HIS A 101 -7.72 14.11 9.11
C HIS A 101 -6.54 13.17 8.82
N ILE A 102 -6.05 13.07 7.58
CA ILE A 102 -4.93 12.18 7.20
C ILE A 102 -3.66 12.35 8.07
N ARG A 103 -3.44 13.53 8.66
CA ARG A 103 -2.28 13.78 9.55
C ARG A 103 -2.54 13.43 11.02
N ASN A 104 -3.79 13.20 11.42
CA ASN A 104 -4.18 13.01 12.81
C ASN A 104 -4.43 11.52 13.10
N LEU A 105 -3.45 10.85 13.70
CA LEU A 105 -3.54 9.41 14.02
C LEU A 105 -4.71 9.06 14.96
N ALA A 106 -5.18 10.01 15.78
CA ALA A 106 -6.32 9.80 16.68
C ALA A 106 -7.67 9.71 15.94
N GLU A 107 -7.71 10.13 14.67
CA GLU A 107 -8.90 10.06 13.82
C GLU A 107 -8.94 8.81 12.94
N TYR A 108 -7.87 8.02 12.92
CA TYR A 108 -7.85 6.77 12.17
C TYR A 108 -8.73 5.71 12.84
N GLU A 109 -9.47 4.99 12.02
CA GLU A 109 -10.26 3.83 12.40
C GLU A 109 -9.61 2.56 11.83
N TYR A 110 -9.51 1.52 12.63
CA TYR A 110 -8.82 0.28 12.29
C TYR A 110 -9.80 -0.88 12.19
N TRP A 111 -9.68 -1.70 11.15
CA TRP A 111 -10.59 -2.82 10.93
C TRP A 111 -10.24 -4.01 11.82
N ASN A 112 -11.16 -4.40 12.70
CA ASN A 112 -10.95 -5.52 13.63
C ASN A 112 -11.55 -6.86 13.15
N GLY A 113 -12.01 -6.93 11.89
CA GLY A 113 -12.71 -8.10 11.34
C GLY A 113 -14.23 -8.04 11.42
N ARG A 114 -14.79 -7.09 12.17
CA ARG A 114 -16.23 -6.93 12.36
C ARG A 114 -16.70 -5.48 12.28
N GLU A 115 -15.93 -4.57 12.85
CA GLU A 115 -16.25 -3.15 12.94
C GLU A 115 -14.97 -2.30 12.91
N TRP A 116 -15.17 -1.00 12.72
CA TRP A 116 -14.09 -0.01 12.72
C TRP A 116 -13.84 0.50 14.14
N LYS A 117 -12.60 0.38 14.62
CA LYS A 117 -12.18 0.85 15.94
C LYS A 117 -11.38 2.14 15.83
N LYS A 118 -11.94 3.24 16.32
CA LYS A 118 -11.28 4.55 16.31
C LYS A 118 -10.11 4.57 17.30
N ASN A 119 -8.97 5.10 16.87
CA ASN A 119 -7.78 5.33 17.69
C ASN A 119 -7.24 4.08 18.42
N ASP A 120 -7.40 2.90 17.83
CA ASP A 120 -6.86 1.66 18.37
C ASP A 120 -6.16 0.84 17.28
N VAL A 121 -4.90 1.20 17.03
CA VAL A 121 -4.07 0.53 16.03
C VAL A 121 -3.85 -0.96 16.35
N ASN A 122 -3.93 -1.35 17.61
CA ASN A 122 -3.74 -2.75 18.04
C ASN A 122 -4.97 -3.62 17.75
N ALA A 123 -6.13 -3.01 17.46
CA ALA A 123 -7.33 -3.74 17.07
C ALA A 123 -7.28 -4.23 15.60
N ALA A 124 -6.37 -3.70 14.78
CA ALA A 124 -6.28 -4.06 13.37
C ALA A 124 -5.90 -5.54 13.21
N ILE A 125 -6.76 -6.32 12.55
CA ILE A 125 -6.45 -7.72 12.19
C ILE A 125 -5.99 -7.81 10.72
N PRO A 126 -5.28 -8.88 10.33
CA PRO A 126 -4.97 -9.14 8.94
C PRO A 126 -6.23 -9.25 8.05
N ILE A 127 -6.27 -8.49 6.96
CA ILE A 127 -7.24 -8.66 5.85
C ILE A 127 -6.69 -9.55 4.74
N VAL A 128 -5.37 -9.65 4.63
CA VAL A 128 -4.63 -10.65 3.85
C VAL A 128 -3.58 -11.26 4.78
N PRO A 129 -3.61 -12.58 5.03
CA PRO A 129 -2.82 -13.19 6.11
C PRO A 129 -1.31 -13.25 5.84
N SER A 130 -0.87 -13.33 4.59
CA SER A 130 0.54 -13.40 4.22
C SER A 130 0.76 -13.10 2.74
N GLY A 131 2.01 -13.08 2.28
CA GLY A 131 2.34 -12.97 0.85
C GLY A 131 2.18 -11.56 0.28
N VAL A 132 2.14 -10.54 1.13
CA VAL A 132 2.08 -9.13 0.70
C VAL A 132 3.47 -8.49 0.81
N GLY A 133 3.90 -7.86 -0.26
CA GLY A 133 5.10 -7.02 -0.32
C GLY A 133 4.69 -5.56 -0.54
N GLU A 134 5.31 -4.91 -1.52
CA GLU A 134 4.79 -3.65 -2.05
C GLU A 134 3.46 -3.90 -2.74
N LEU A 135 2.47 -3.04 -2.48
CA LEU A 135 1.11 -3.22 -2.96
C LEU A 135 0.48 -1.94 -3.52
N SER A 136 -0.56 -2.12 -4.32
CA SER A 136 -1.48 -1.06 -4.75
C SER A 136 -2.91 -1.59 -4.79
N VAL A 137 -3.88 -0.71 -4.53
CA VAL A 137 -5.30 -1.08 -4.49
C VAL A 137 -6.12 -0.05 -5.26
N ALA A 138 -7.07 -0.53 -6.07
CA ALA A 138 -8.02 0.32 -6.79
C ALA A 138 -9.38 -0.37 -6.90
N TYR A 139 -10.45 0.42 -7.05
CA TYR A 139 -11.75 -0.13 -7.43
C TYR A 139 -11.83 -0.24 -8.96
N ASN A 140 -12.25 -1.39 -9.48
CA ASN A 140 -12.48 -1.60 -10.89
C ASN A 140 -13.98 -1.72 -11.18
N GLN A 141 -14.50 -0.81 -12.01
CA GLN A 141 -15.93 -0.73 -12.34
C GLN A 141 -16.44 -1.92 -13.15
N PHE A 142 -15.62 -2.51 -14.03
CA PHE A 142 -16.03 -3.64 -14.86
C PHE A 142 -16.25 -4.90 -14.03
N LEU A 143 -15.36 -5.17 -13.07
CA LEU A 143 -15.51 -6.28 -12.13
C LEU A 143 -16.55 -5.98 -11.03
N GLY A 144 -16.83 -4.71 -10.74
CA GLY A 144 -17.58 -4.32 -9.56
C GLY A 144 -16.86 -4.69 -8.26
N GLN A 145 -15.53 -4.71 -8.29
CA GLN A 145 -14.68 -5.22 -7.20
C GLN A 145 -13.45 -4.33 -6.99
N TYR A 146 -12.92 -4.39 -5.77
CA TYR A 146 -11.59 -3.91 -5.45
C TYR A 146 -10.55 -4.89 -5.98
N VAL A 147 -9.45 -4.35 -6.51
CA VAL A 147 -8.31 -5.09 -7.04
C VAL A 147 -7.09 -4.68 -6.22
N MET A 148 -6.37 -5.66 -5.69
CA MET A 148 -5.06 -5.48 -5.07
C MET A 148 -4.00 -6.12 -5.97
N LEU A 149 -2.96 -5.38 -6.30
CA LEU A 149 -1.73 -5.95 -6.85
C LEU A 149 -0.65 -5.95 -5.77
N THR A 150 0.12 -7.02 -5.69
CA THR A 150 1.29 -7.12 -4.80
C THR A 150 2.35 -8.04 -5.42
N THR A 151 3.55 -7.97 -4.89
CA THR A 151 4.58 -9.00 -5.09
C THR A 151 4.45 -10.07 -4.01
N ASP A 152 4.39 -11.35 -4.40
CA ASP A 152 4.25 -12.48 -3.48
C ASP A 152 5.60 -12.97 -2.92
N GLN A 153 5.58 -14.02 -2.09
CA GLN A 153 6.78 -14.59 -1.47
C GLN A 153 7.79 -15.19 -2.46
N PHE A 154 7.38 -15.45 -3.70
CA PHE A 154 8.23 -15.94 -4.79
C PHE A 154 8.72 -14.80 -5.69
N ASN A 155 8.38 -13.56 -5.36
CA ASN A 155 8.57 -12.38 -6.20
C ASN A 155 7.74 -12.38 -7.50
N SER A 156 6.63 -13.12 -7.55
CA SER A 156 5.68 -13.02 -8.66
C SER A 156 4.74 -11.83 -8.44
N VAL A 157 4.29 -11.20 -9.53
CA VAL A 157 3.22 -10.20 -9.46
C VAL A 157 1.89 -10.92 -9.42
N VAL A 158 1.12 -10.71 -8.36
CA VAL A 158 -0.17 -11.36 -8.14
C VAL A 158 -1.29 -10.35 -7.97
N MET A 159 -2.50 -10.78 -8.30
CA MET A 159 -3.74 -10.02 -8.19
C MET A 159 -4.70 -10.71 -7.24
N MET A 160 -5.33 -9.93 -6.36
CA MET A 160 -6.44 -10.36 -5.52
C MET A 160 -7.64 -9.45 -5.77
N THR A 161 -8.85 -9.96 -5.54
CA THR A 161 -10.10 -9.20 -5.70
C THR A 161 -10.96 -9.28 -4.45
N ALA A 162 -11.77 -8.26 -4.19
CA ALA A 162 -12.69 -8.22 -3.05
C ALA A 162 -13.96 -7.42 -3.35
N PRO A 163 -15.11 -7.77 -2.74
CA PRO A 163 -16.33 -6.98 -2.85
C PRO A 163 -16.32 -5.71 -2.00
N ASN A 164 -15.54 -5.67 -0.91
CA ASN A 164 -15.38 -4.52 -0.02
C ASN A 164 -13.89 -4.18 0.18
N PRO A 165 -13.55 -2.95 0.62
CA PRO A 165 -12.15 -2.57 0.89
C PRO A 165 -11.43 -3.50 1.87
N GLU A 166 -12.13 -3.97 2.90
CA GLU A 166 -11.65 -4.89 3.93
C GLU A 166 -11.65 -6.37 3.50
N GLY A 167 -12.21 -6.70 2.33
CA GLY A 167 -12.35 -8.07 1.87
C GLY A 167 -13.80 -8.60 1.90
N PRO A 168 -13.98 -9.94 1.95
CA PRO A 168 -12.93 -10.95 1.92
C PRO A 168 -12.15 -10.89 0.60
N TRP A 169 -10.82 -10.98 0.68
CA TRP A 169 -9.94 -11.02 -0.49
C TRP A 169 -9.87 -12.44 -1.07
N SER A 170 -9.93 -12.55 -2.40
CA SER A 170 -9.73 -13.81 -3.11
C SER A 170 -8.32 -14.36 -2.89
N PRO A 171 -8.09 -15.66 -3.11
CA PRO A 171 -6.74 -16.18 -3.30
C PRO A 171 -5.99 -15.41 -4.40
N PRO A 172 -4.65 -15.31 -4.32
CA PRO A 172 -3.85 -14.60 -5.31
C PRO A 172 -3.87 -15.33 -6.67
N ARG A 173 -4.10 -14.56 -7.73
CA ARG A 173 -3.94 -14.98 -9.13
C ARG A 173 -2.64 -14.42 -9.68
N VAL A 174 -1.73 -15.29 -10.13
CA VAL A 174 -0.47 -14.85 -10.75
C VAL A 174 -0.76 -14.11 -12.05
N LEU A 175 -0.23 -12.89 -12.18
CA LEU A 175 -0.23 -12.11 -13.43
C LEU A 175 1.10 -12.20 -14.16
N ILE A 176 2.20 -12.19 -13.41
CA ILE A 176 3.56 -12.32 -13.93
C ILE A 176 4.29 -13.28 -13.02
N ASP A 177 4.66 -14.45 -13.54
CA ASP A 177 5.48 -15.40 -12.81
C ASP A 177 6.92 -14.89 -12.74
N THR A 178 7.54 -14.99 -11.57
CA THR A 178 8.94 -14.57 -11.34
C THR A 178 9.93 -15.18 -12.35
N ARG A 179 9.64 -16.38 -12.89
CA ARG A 179 10.49 -17.06 -13.88
C ARG A 179 10.37 -16.45 -15.27
N GLU A 180 9.22 -15.83 -15.59
CA GLU A 180 8.97 -15.18 -16.88
C GLU A 180 9.57 -13.77 -16.93
N LEU A 181 9.51 -13.05 -15.81
CA LEU A 181 10.14 -11.73 -15.67
C LEU A 181 10.90 -11.64 -14.35
N PRO A 182 12.15 -12.14 -14.31
CA PRO A 182 12.97 -12.09 -13.11
C PRO A 182 13.16 -10.67 -12.60
N THR A 183 13.15 -10.53 -11.28
CA THR A 183 13.34 -9.25 -10.59
C THR A 183 12.22 -8.22 -10.78
N ALA A 184 11.06 -8.64 -11.29
CA ALA A 184 9.84 -7.84 -11.30
C ALA A 184 9.34 -7.63 -9.85
N TYR A 185 9.01 -6.40 -9.48
CA TYR A 185 8.45 -6.09 -8.17
C TYR A 185 7.67 -4.77 -8.15
N ALA A 186 6.98 -4.54 -7.03
CA ALA A 186 6.23 -3.31 -6.72
C ALA A 186 5.22 -2.91 -7.81
N PRO A 187 4.23 -3.77 -8.11
CA PRO A 187 3.20 -3.43 -9.07
C PRO A 187 2.35 -2.27 -8.57
N SER A 188 2.21 -1.22 -9.39
CA SER A 188 1.41 -0.04 -9.09
C SER A 188 0.30 0.13 -10.14
N ILE A 189 -0.96 -0.02 -9.72
CA ILE A 189 -2.12 0.16 -10.60
C ILE A 189 -2.12 1.57 -11.19
N TYR A 190 -2.26 1.67 -12.51
CA TYR A 190 -2.39 2.96 -13.17
C TYR A 190 -3.73 3.61 -12.77
N PRO A 191 -3.74 4.83 -12.19
CA PRO A 191 -4.95 5.41 -11.59
C PRO A 191 -6.12 5.59 -12.54
N TYR A 192 -5.85 5.71 -13.85
CA TYR A 192 -6.87 5.88 -14.89
C TYR A 192 -7.26 4.57 -15.58
N SER A 193 -6.78 3.43 -15.08
CA SER A 193 -7.19 2.12 -15.60
C SER A 193 -8.69 1.92 -15.37
N SER A 194 -9.42 1.60 -16.43
CA SER A 194 -10.88 1.40 -16.40
C SER A 194 -11.30 0.33 -17.39
N GLY A 195 -12.53 -0.17 -17.25
CA GLY A 195 -13.06 -1.24 -18.11
C GLY A 195 -12.43 -2.60 -17.83
N SER A 196 -12.43 -3.45 -18.86
CA SER A 196 -11.99 -4.86 -18.80
C SER A 196 -10.48 -5.05 -18.90
N ASP A 197 -9.70 -3.98 -18.99
CA ASP A 197 -8.24 -4.03 -19.01
C ASP A 197 -7.66 -3.34 -17.78
N LEU A 198 -6.77 -4.05 -17.08
CA LEU A 198 -6.01 -3.50 -15.97
C LEU A 198 -4.61 -3.13 -16.44
N TYR A 199 -4.30 -1.84 -16.38
CA TYR A 199 -2.98 -1.30 -16.62
C TYR A 199 -2.26 -1.05 -15.29
N PHE A 200 -1.00 -1.45 -15.21
CA PHE A 200 -0.18 -1.27 -14.01
C PHE A 200 1.28 -1.13 -14.38
N LEU A 201 2.03 -0.39 -13.58
CA LEU A 201 3.48 -0.28 -13.67
C LEU A 201 4.13 -1.41 -12.89
N THR A 202 5.23 -1.94 -13.41
CA THR A 202 6.09 -2.91 -12.71
C THR A 202 7.54 -2.46 -12.82
N THR A 203 8.30 -2.58 -11.74
CA THR A 203 9.74 -2.29 -11.76
C THR A 203 10.53 -3.56 -12.06
N ILE A 204 11.57 -3.47 -12.88
CA ILE A 204 12.54 -4.54 -13.15
C ILE A 204 13.87 -4.11 -12.53
N HIS A 205 14.20 -4.65 -11.35
CA HIS A 205 15.35 -4.20 -10.55
C HIS A 205 16.68 -4.31 -11.32
N SER A 206 16.90 -5.43 -12.02
CA SER A 206 18.14 -5.68 -12.77
C SER A 206 18.44 -4.64 -13.86
N GLN A 207 17.41 -3.95 -14.36
CA GLN A 207 17.53 -2.93 -15.40
C GLN A 207 17.32 -1.51 -14.87
N TYR A 208 16.95 -1.36 -13.59
CA TYR A 208 16.47 -0.10 -13.02
C TYR A 208 15.43 0.60 -13.90
N ASN A 209 14.49 -0.20 -14.43
CA ASN A 209 13.50 0.27 -15.40
C ASN A 209 12.07 0.00 -14.89
N VAL A 210 11.13 0.85 -15.32
CA VAL A 210 9.71 0.71 -15.04
C VAL A 210 8.98 0.48 -16.35
N VAL A 211 8.16 -0.57 -16.40
CA VAL A 211 7.42 -0.96 -17.60
C VAL A 211 5.92 -0.90 -17.35
N LEU A 212 5.17 -0.45 -18.35
CA LEU A 212 3.71 -0.50 -18.35
C LEU A 212 3.24 -1.88 -18.79
N MET A 213 2.50 -2.54 -17.91
CA MET A 213 1.88 -3.84 -18.13
C MET A 213 0.38 -3.69 -18.36
N ARG A 214 -0.20 -4.67 -19.05
CA ARG A 214 -1.64 -4.80 -19.28
C ARG A 214 -2.05 -6.25 -19.03
N THR A 215 -3.16 -6.45 -18.32
CA THR A 215 -3.81 -7.77 -18.21
C THR A 215 -5.33 -7.63 -18.40
N PRO A 216 -5.98 -8.55 -19.14
CA PRO A 216 -7.43 -8.57 -19.21
C PRO A 216 -8.05 -9.05 -17.89
N LEU A 217 -9.12 -8.40 -17.48
CA LEU A 217 -9.97 -8.78 -16.37
C LEU A 217 -11.06 -9.73 -16.87
N ARG A 218 -11.43 -10.71 -16.05
CA ARG A 218 -12.41 -11.75 -16.36
C ARG A 218 -13.22 -12.06 -15.11
#